data_AF-A0A1I4EAJ0-F1
#
_entry.id   AF-A0A1I4EAJ0-F1
#
_cell.length_a   1.000
_cell.length_b   1.000
_cell.length_c   1.000
_cell.angle_alpha   90.00
_cell.angle_beta   90.00
_cell.angle_gamma   90.00
#
_symmetry.space_group_name_H-M   'P 1'
#
loop_
_entity.id
_entity.type
_entity.pdbx_description
1 polymer ?
#
loop_
_entity_poly.entity_id
_entity_poly.type
_entity_poly.pdbx_seq_one_letter_code
_entity_poly.pdbx_strand_id
1 'polypeptide(L)'
;MSTDLLTQLKALHLYGMAEAWSELITEMLQRKQVSPEVTLSQLINAEIADRQLRILKYQMKAAKFPIHRDLVKFDWDETALS
;
A
#
# COMPACT_ATOMS: atom_id res chain seq x y z
N MET A 1 6.83 -16.74 -19.43
CA MET A 1 6.20 -17.57 -18.37
C MET A 1 6.05 -16.84 -17.02
N SER A 2 6.63 -15.65 -16.82
CA SER A 2 6.53 -14.86 -15.57
C SER A 2 5.34 -13.91 -15.49
N THR A 3 4.63 -13.65 -16.61
CA THR A 3 3.48 -12.74 -16.66
C THR A 3 2.22 -13.30 -15.99
N ASP A 4 2.16 -14.61 -15.78
CA ASP A 4 0.98 -15.29 -15.22
C ASP A 4 0.90 -15.14 -13.69
N LEU A 5 2.03 -15.17 -12.98
CA LEU A 5 2.04 -15.07 -11.53
C LEU A 5 1.55 -13.69 -11.05
N LEU A 6 1.98 -12.60 -11.69
CA LEU A 6 1.51 -11.25 -11.35
C LEU A 6 0.00 -11.10 -11.59
N THR A 7 -0.53 -11.72 -12.66
CA THR A 7 -1.97 -11.70 -12.92
C THR A 7 -2.75 -12.53 -11.91
N GLN A 8 -2.22 -13.69 -11.49
CA GLN A 8 -2.82 -14.53 -10.45
C GLN A 8 -2.84 -13.82 -9.09
N LEU A 9 -1.74 -13.17 -8.69
CA LEU A 9 -1.68 -12.38 -7.46
C LEU A 9 -2.73 -11.27 -7.45
N LYS A 10 -2.87 -10.54 -8.57
CA LYS A 10 -3.90 -9.51 -8.72
C LYS A 10 -5.32 -10.09 -8.70
N ALA A 11 -5.54 -11.27 -9.28
CA ALA A 11 -6.82 -11.97 -9.24
C ALA A 11 -7.22 -12.37 -7.81
N LEU A 12 -6.24 -12.66 -6.95
CA LEU A 12 -6.44 -12.94 -5.52
C LEU A 12 -6.50 -11.66 -4.65
N HIS A 13 -6.51 -10.47 -5.25
CA HIS A 13 -6.44 -9.18 -4.57
C HIS A 13 -5.18 -8.97 -3.70
N LEU A 14 -4.09 -9.66 -4.03
CA LEU A 14 -2.77 -9.57 -3.37
C LEU A 14 -1.91 -8.51 -4.06
N TYR A 15 -2.34 -7.25 -4.01
CA TYR A 15 -1.73 -6.16 -4.78
C TYR A 15 -0.36 -5.72 -4.27
N GLY A 16 -0.17 -5.63 -2.94
CA GLY A 16 1.12 -5.29 -2.35
C GLY A 16 2.15 -6.40 -2.58
N MET A 17 1.71 -7.66 -2.54
CA MET A 17 2.52 -8.80 -2.97
C MET A 17 2.90 -8.72 -4.45
N ALA A 18 1.96 -8.37 -5.35
CA ALA A 18 2.24 -8.27 -6.78
C ALA A 18 3.28 -7.18 -7.09
N GLU A 19 3.21 -6.05 -6.40
CA GLU A 19 4.18 -4.95 -6.52
C GLU A 19 5.56 -5.40 -6.02
N ALA A 20 5.65 -5.88 -4.77
CA ALA A 20 6.90 -6.36 -4.18
C ALA A 20 7.54 -7.51 -4.97
N TRP A 21 6.73 -8.40 -5.56
CA TRP A 21 7.22 -9.48 -6.42
C TRP A 21 7.90 -8.97 -7.68
N SER A 22 7.40 -7.88 -8.29
CA SER A 22 8.01 -7.29 -9.48
C SER A 22 9.38 -6.67 -9.18
N GLU A 23 9.54 -6.08 -8.00
CA GLU A 23 10.81 -5.56 -7.50
C GLU A 23 11.79 -6.69 -7.18
N LEU A 24 11.31 -7.73 -6.47
CA LEU A 24 12.11 -8.91 -6.10
C LEU A 24 12.65 -9.67 -7.32
N ILE A 25 11.86 -9.85 -8.38
CA ILE A 25 12.37 -10.46 -9.62
C ILE A 25 13.55 -9.66 -10.18
N THR A 26 13.42 -8.33 -10.19
CA THR A 26 14.47 -7.44 -10.69
C THR A 26 15.75 -7.56 -9.85
N GLU A 27 15.60 -7.70 -8.54
CA GLU A 27 16.71 -7.87 -7.60
C GLU A 27 17.36 -9.27 -7.70
N MET A 28 16.56 -10.33 -7.84
CA MET A 28 17.03 -11.72 -7.99
C MET A 28 17.83 -11.94 -9.27
N LEU A 29 17.56 -11.17 -10.33
CA LEU A 29 18.36 -11.19 -11.56
C LEU A 29 19.77 -10.60 -11.33
N GLN A 30 19.96 -9.79 -10.28
CA GLN A 30 21.20 -9.07 -10.01
C GLN A 30 21.98 -9.61 -8.80
N ARG A 31 21.33 -10.30 -7.85
CA ARG A 31 21.95 -10.79 -6.59
C ARG A 31 21.81 -12.29 -6.38
N LYS A 32 22.70 -12.84 -5.54
CA LYS A 32 22.76 -14.25 -5.12
C LYS A 32 21.46 -14.67 -4.41
N GLN A 33 21.09 -15.95 -4.55
CA GLN A 33 19.92 -16.59 -3.95
C GLN A 33 19.56 -16.05 -2.56
N VAL A 34 18.40 -15.40 -2.46
CA VAL A 34 17.78 -15.02 -1.19
C VAL A 34 17.04 -16.24 -0.64
N SER A 35 17.09 -16.44 0.68
CA SER A 35 16.35 -17.53 1.33
C SER A 35 14.85 -17.44 1.01
N PRO A 36 14.19 -18.55 0.62
CA PRO A 36 12.78 -18.55 0.28
C PRO A 36 11.91 -18.05 1.45
N GLU A 37 12.27 -18.36 2.69
CA GLU A 37 11.54 -17.91 3.89
C GLU A 37 11.58 -16.39 4.05
N VAL A 38 12.74 -15.78 3.76
CA VAL A 38 12.91 -14.32 3.82
C VAL A 38 12.10 -13.65 2.72
N THR A 39 12.15 -14.18 1.49
CA THR A 39 11.37 -13.65 0.37
C THR A 39 9.88 -13.72 0.65
N LEU A 40 9.39 -14.85 1.20
CA LEU A 40 7.99 -15.02 1.53
C LEU A 40 7.57 -14.06 2.64
N SER A 41 8.39 -13.88 3.67
CA SER A 41 8.13 -12.94 4.76
C SER A 41 8.04 -11.50 4.26
N GLN A 42 8.93 -11.09 3.34
CA GLN A 42 8.91 -9.76 2.73
C GLN A 42 7.62 -9.54 1.92
N LEU A 43 7.23 -10.52 1.10
CA LEU A 43 6.00 -10.48 0.32
C LEU A 43 4.76 -10.34 1.21
N ILE A 44 4.68 -11.11 2.31
CA ILE A 44 3.58 -11.03 3.27
C ILE A 44 3.53 -9.65 3.94
N ASN A 45 4.68 -9.13 4.37
CA ASN A 45 4.75 -7.82 5.01
C ASN A 45 4.31 -6.69 4.06
N ALA A 46 4.69 -6.76 2.78
CA ALA A 46 4.27 -5.80 1.76
C ALA A 46 2.74 -5.79 1.57
N GLU A 47 2.11 -6.96 1.51
CA GLU A 47 0.65 -7.05 1.40
C GLU A 47 -0.08 -6.54 2.64
N ILE A 48 0.45 -6.81 3.85
CA ILE A 48 -0.11 -6.28 5.09
C ILE A 48 -0.06 -4.75 5.08
N ALA A 49 1.07 -4.17 4.71
CA ALA A 49 1.25 -2.72 4.62
C ALA A 49 0.28 -2.10 3.60
N ASP A 50 0.16 -2.68 2.41
CA ASP A 50 -0.77 -2.18 1.39
C ASP A 50 -2.23 -2.25 1.85
N ARG A 51 -2.65 -3.31 2.54
CA ARG A 51 -3.99 -3.41 3.13
C ARG A 51 -4.25 -2.34 4.17
N GLN A 52 -3.27 -2.08 5.04
CA GLN A 52 -3.37 -1.02 6.04
C GLN A 52 -3.52 0.36 5.39
N LEU A 53 -2.74 0.64 4.34
CA LEU A 53 -2.85 1.88 3.57
C LEU A 53 -4.22 2.03 2.89
N ARG A 54 -4.76 0.96 2.31
CA ARG A 54 -6.11 0.96 1.71
C ARG A 54 -7.19 1.22 2.74
N ILE A 55 -7.10 0.60 3.91
CA ILE A 55 -8.02 0.85 5.04
C ILE A 55 -7.94 2.30 5.49
N LEU A 56 -6.73 2.82 5.74
CA LEU A 56 -6.52 4.20 6.15
C LEU A 56 -7.11 5.18 5.11
N LYS A 57 -6.81 4.96 3.83
CA LYS A 57 -7.34 5.78 2.73
C LYS A 57 -8.86 5.74 2.68
N TYR A 58 -9.46 4.58 2.90
CA TYR A 58 -10.91 4.44 3.00
C TYR A 58 -11.46 5.22 4.20
N GLN A 59 -10.87 5.07 5.39
CA GLN A 59 -11.28 5.79 6.60
C GLN A 59 -11.17 7.31 6.41
N MET A 60 -10.07 7.81 5.86
CA MET A 60 -9.90 9.23 5.56
C MET A 60 -10.96 9.74 4.57
N LYS A 61 -11.23 8.96 3.52
CA LYS A 61 -12.26 9.29 2.53
C LYS A 61 -13.66 9.29 3.15
N ALA A 62 -13.99 8.29 3.97
CA ALA A 62 -15.28 8.17 4.64
C ALA A 62 -15.51 9.30 5.66
N ALA A 63 -14.47 9.67 6.41
CA ALA A 63 -14.48 10.79 7.34
C ALA A 63 -14.49 12.16 6.64
N LYS A 64 -14.44 12.20 5.30
CA LYS A 64 -14.31 13.43 4.50
C LYS A 64 -13.16 14.31 4.99
N PHE A 65 -12.11 13.69 5.53
CA PHE A 65 -10.94 14.44 5.95
C PHE A 65 -10.32 15.10 4.72
N PRO A 66 -10.11 16.42 4.73
CA PRO A 66 -9.50 17.10 3.61
C PRO A 66 -8.05 16.62 3.47
N ILE A 67 -7.74 16.00 2.33
CA ILE A 67 -6.42 15.45 2.00
C ILE A 67 -5.52 16.62 1.61
N HIS A 68 -4.99 17.33 2.63
CA HIS A 68 -4.48 18.71 2.54
C HIS A 68 -5.62 19.74 2.47
N ARG A 69 -6.17 20.12 3.62
CA ARG A 69 -6.65 21.50 3.78
C ARG A 69 -5.41 22.31 4.13
N ASP A 70 -4.92 23.10 3.17
CA ASP A 70 -4.08 24.23 3.52
C ASP A 70 -4.78 25.00 4.65
N LEU A 71 -4.02 25.38 5.69
CA LEU A 71 -4.50 26.13 6.86
C LEU A 71 -5.15 27.49 6.50
N VAL A 72 -5.14 27.86 5.22
CA VAL A 72 -5.64 29.12 4.66
C VAL A 72 -7.17 29.12 4.46
N LYS A 73 -7.84 27.96 4.50
CA LYS A 73 -9.30 27.85 4.29
C LYS A 73 -10.09 27.44 5.53
N PHE A 74 -9.51 27.57 6.72
CA PHE A 74 -10.26 27.36 7.96
C PHE A 74 -11.04 28.65 8.26
N ASP A 75 -12.35 28.59 8.10
CA ASP A 75 -13.26 29.68 8.48
C ASP A 75 -13.59 29.50 9.96
N TRP A 76 -13.25 30.47 10.80
CA TRP A 76 -13.32 30.36 12.27
C TRP A 76 -14.64 30.92 12.85
N ASP A 77 -15.59 31.29 12.00
CA ASP A 77 -16.82 31.99 12.39
C ASP A 77 -17.87 31.12 13.12
N GLU A 78 -17.65 29.81 13.31
CA GLU A 78 -18.64 28.91 13.93
C GLU A 78 -18.49 28.67 15.45
N THR A 79 -17.51 29.27 16.13
CA THR A 79 -17.39 29.12 17.60
C THR A 79 -17.49 30.44 18.33
N ALA A 80 -18.71 30.82 18.70
CA ALA A 80 -18.92 31.78 19.77
C ALA A 80 -18.41 31.19 21.09
N LEU A 81 -17.36 31.78 21.65
CA LEU A 81 -16.94 31.56 23.02
C LEU A 81 -18.06 32.07 23.94
N SER A 82 -18.87 31.15 24.45
CA SER A 82 -19.75 31.37 25.60
C SER A 82 -18.96 31.35 26.90
#